data_AF-A0A2E6G6P2-F1
#
_entry.id   AF-A0A2E6G6P2-F1
#
_cell.length_a   1.000
_cell.length_b   1.000
_cell.length_c   1.000
_cell.angle_alpha   90.00
_cell.angle_beta   90.00
_cell.angle_gamma   90.00
#
_symmetry.space_group_name_H-M   'P 1'
#
loop_
_entity.id
_entity.type
_entity.pdbx_description
1 polymer ?
#
loop_
_entity_poly.entity_id
_entity_poly.type
_entity_poly.pdbx_seq_one_letter_code
_entity_poly.pdbx_strand_id
1 'polypeptide(L)'
;MTHSSLPERIRRDFPILSRTVHGKPLVYLDNAASAQKPLAVIEAQREYLSNYHANIHRGAHHLAQLATEAYESTRQKIANHIGAYTTDEVIFTAGSTDAINLVAQSWGRTNIAEGDTILVTQMEHHANIVPWQMLCEEKRARLIPIAVHPDGTLDLDDLDQALRQHEPKLVGVVHASNTLGTINPVEAVCRAAKAAGAITVVDGSQALPHLAINMQTIGCDFYVATGHKAYGPTGVGFLWGRKALLNAMPPWRGGGEMIHSVSFEGTTYNEIPHKFEAGTPHISGGIAFGVALDWMNGIGLESIHHHETELVHHAQSALETIPNLKVIGTANQKVGVVSMVVDGHHPYDLGTLLDGQGIAVRTGHHCTEPLMAHMGLSSGTLRMSFAAYTTREEIDRAVIALERAINMLN
;
A
#
# COMPACT_ATOMS: atom_id res chain seq x y z
N MET A 1 -31.48 -3.90 20.60
CA MET A 1 -30.48 -2.82 20.53
C MET A 1 -30.03 -2.79 19.09
N THR A 2 -30.34 -1.73 18.34
CA THR A 2 -29.83 -1.56 16.98
C THR A 2 -28.33 -1.32 17.08
N HIS A 3 -27.52 -2.31 16.71
CA HIS A 3 -26.08 -2.12 16.59
C HIS A 3 -25.84 -1.07 15.52
N SER A 4 -25.33 0.11 15.90
CA SER A 4 -24.96 1.17 14.96
C SER A 4 -23.93 0.63 13.97
N SER A 5 -24.06 0.93 12.68
CA SER A 5 -23.14 0.45 11.62
C SER A 5 -21.70 0.93 11.87
N LEU A 6 -20.69 0.31 11.25
CA LEU A 6 -19.30 0.74 11.42
C LEU A 6 -19.12 2.23 11.04
N PRO A 7 -19.59 2.70 9.87
CA PRO A 7 -19.50 4.11 9.51
C PRO A 7 -20.19 5.06 10.48
N GLU A 8 -21.36 4.72 11.02
CA GLU A 8 -22.06 5.56 12.01
C GLU A 8 -21.21 5.87 13.24
N ARG A 9 -20.34 4.93 13.64
CA ARG A 9 -19.46 5.10 14.80
C ARG A 9 -18.24 5.96 14.51
N ILE A 10 -17.64 5.80 13.33
CA ILE A 10 -16.29 6.30 13.05
C ILE A 10 -16.23 7.48 12.09
N ARG A 11 -17.28 7.71 11.29
CA ARG A 11 -17.23 8.72 10.21
C ARG A 11 -17.06 10.15 10.74
N ARG A 12 -17.55 10.43 11.96
CA ARG A 12 -17.33 11.70 12.67
C ARG A 12 -15.86 11.97 13.00
N ASP A 13 -15.02 10.95 13.00
CA ASP A 13 -13.58 11.10 13.20
C ASP A 13 -12.93 11.78 11.99
N PHE A 14 -13.59 11.83 10.83
CA PHE A 14 -13.02 12.36 9.59
C PHE A 14 -13.63 13.72 9.23
N PRO A 15 -13.06 14.85 9.70
CA PRO A 15 -13.65 16.18 9.50
C PRO A 15 -13.82 16.55 8.03
N ILE A 16 -12.99 16.03 7.13
CA ILE A 16 -13.10 16.32 5.69
C ILE A 16 -14.37 15.75 5.05
N LEU A 17 -14.96 14.69 5.60
CA LEU A 17 -16.12 14.00 5.01
C LEU A 17 -17.44 14.77 5.17
N SER A 18 -17.46 15.84 5.98
CA SER A 18 -18.62 16.74 6.11
C SER A 18 -18.61 17.91 5.12
N ARG A 19 -17.57 18.03 4.28
CA ARG A 19 -17.46 19.14 3.34
C ARG A 19 -18.42 18.99 2.16
N THR A 20 -18.68 20.11 1.49
CA THR A 20 -19.28 20.12 0.17
C THR A 20 -18.23 20.30 -0.93
N VAL A 21 -18.52 19.77 -2.11
CA VAL A 21 -17.75 19.90 -3.34
C VAL A 21 -18.74 20.20 -4.47
N HIS A 22 -18.52 21.28 -5.23
CA HIS A 22 -19.47 21.78 -6.24
C HIS A 22 -20.91 21.96 -5.70
N GLY A 23 -21.04 22.41 -4.45
CA GLY A 23 -22.34 22.59 -3.78
C GLY A 23 -23.05 21.30 -3.36
N LYS A 24 -22.41 20.13 -3.49
CA LYS A 24 -22.98 18.81 -3.16
C LYS A 24 -22.21 18.15 -2.00
N PRO A 25 -22.84 17.32 -1.16
CA PRO A 25 -22.12 16.58 -0.12
C PRO A 25 -21.08 15.64 -0.73
N LEU A 26 -19.84 15.69 -0.24
CA LEU A 26 -18.75 14.85 -0.74
C LEU A 26 -19.07 13.36 -0.59
N VAL A 27 -18.82 12.61 -1.66
CA VAL A 27 -18.69 11.15 -1.67
C VAL A 27 -17.27 10.82 -2.09
N TYR A 28 -16.45 10.29 -1.18
CA TYR A 28 -15.02 10.06 -1.43
C TYR A 28 -14.72 8.56 -1.63
N LEU A 29 -14.51 8.16 -2.89
CA LEU A 29 -14.27 6.77 -3.32
C LEU A 29 -12.90 6.61 -4.02
N ASP A 30 -11.90 7.42 -3.67
CA ASP A 30 -10.50 7.28 -4.15
C ASP A 30 -9.52 6.89 -3.02
N ASN A 31 -10.00 6.06 -2.10
CA ASN A 31 -9.25 5.62 -0.91
C ASN A 31 -8.00 4.79 -1.24
N ALA A 32 -8.03 4.02 -2.34
CA ALA A 32 -6.88 3.24 -2.80
C ALA A 32 -5.73 4.12 -3.34
N ALA A 33 -5.98 5.40 -3.67
CA ALA A 33 -4.92 6.37 -3.93
C ALA A 33 -4.38 6.96 -2.62
N SER A 34 -5.27 7.44 -1.74
CA SER A 34 -4.92 7.92 -0.39
C SER A 34 -6.19 8.01 0.45
N ALA A 35 -6.18 7.47 1.68
CA ALA A 35 -7.34 7.53 2.56
C ALA A 35 -7.44 8.89 3.25
N GLN A 36 -8.61 9.24 3.78
CA GLN A 36 -8.76 10.41 4.66
C GLN A 36 -8.19 10.13 6.05
N LYS A 37 -8.01 11.19 6.86
CA LYS A 37 -7.31 11.12 8.14
C LYS A 37 -8.29 11.29 9.30
N PRO A 38 -8.29 10.41 10.31
CA PRO A 38 -9.01 10.63 11.55
C PRO A 38 -8.48 11.87 12.25
N LEU A 39 -9.32 12.56 13.00
CA LEU A 39 -8.98 13.77 13.74
C LEU A 39 -7.83 13.49 14.73
N ALA A 40 -7.82 12.30 15.35
CA ALA A 40 -6.74 11.88 16.23
C ALA A 40 -5.35 11.90 15.55
N VAL A 41 -5.27 11.54 14.26
CA VAL A 41 -4.02 11.57 13.49
C VAL A 41 -3.58 13.01 13.22
N ILE A 42 -4.54 13.88 12.86
CA ILE A 42 -4.29 15.31 12.64
C ILE A 42 -3.80 15.97 13.93
N GLU A 43 -4.49 15.70 15.04
CA GLU A 43 -4.17 16.23 16.36
C GLU A 43 -2.83 15.72 16.86
N ALA A 44 -2.43 14.47 16.56
CA ALA A 44 -1.11 13.96 16.93
C ALA A 44 0.04 14.77 16.31
N GLN A 45 -0.09 15.17 15.04
CA GLN A 45 0.91 16.04 14.40
C GLN A 45 0.91 17.44 15.04
N ARG A 46 -0.28 18.02 15.28
CA ARG A 46 -0.41 19.34 15.93
C ARG A 46 0.21 19.32 17.33
N GLU A 47 -0.05 18.27 18.09
CA GLU A 47 0.36 18.08 19.47
C GLU A 47 1.90 17.99 19.57
N TYR A 48 2.53 17.15 18.75
CA TYR A 48 3.99 17.11 18.64
C TYR A 48 4.57 18.50 18.32
N LEU A 49 4.05 19.15 17.27
CA LEU A 49 4.58 20.45 16.81
C LEU A 49 4.42 21.57 17.86
N SER A 50 3.34 21.53 18.64
CA SER A 50 2.99 22.63 19.56
C SER A 50 3.61 22.45 20.95
N ASN A 51 3.87 21.22 21.39
CA ASN A 51 4.20 20.95 22.79
C ASN A 51 5.57 20.29 23.03
N TYR A 52 6.05 19.41 22.13
CA TYR A 52 7.29 18.67 22.38
C TYR A 52 8.16 18.43 21.15
N HIS A 53 8.06 19.31 20.14
CA HIS A 53 8.92 19.26 18.97
C HIS A 53 10.41 19.37 19.32
N ALA A 54 11.16 18.35 18.92
CA ALA A 54 12.62 18.31 18.99
C ALA A 54 13.14 17.28 17.99
N ASN A 55 14.42 17.38 17.63
CA ASN A 55 15.07 16.28 16.92
C ASN A 55 15.24 15.07 17.87
N ILE A 56 15.30 13.86 17.30
CA ILE A 56 15.28 12.60 18.06
C ILE A 56 16.68 11.98 18.26
N HIS A 57 16.75 10.94 19.08
CA HIS A 57 17.91 10.11 19.44
C HIS A 57 19.03 10.81 20.23
N ARG A 58 19.70 11.81 19.66
CA ARG A 58 20.97 12.34 20.19
C ARG A 58 20.81 13.48 21.21
N GLY A 59 19.58 13.95 21.45
CA GLY A 59 19.31 15.06 22.36
C GLY A 59 19.14 14.59 23.82
N ALA A 60 19.97 15.11 24.72
CA ALA A 60 19.89 14.82 26.15
C ALA A 60 18.80 15.62 26.91
N HIS A 61 18.17 16.60 26.25
CA HIS A 61 17.15 17.45 26.86
C HIS A 61 15.76 16.80 26.82
N HIS A 62 14.88 17.21 27.74
CA HIS A 62 13.57 16.60 27.94
C HIS A 62 12.72 16.49 26.66
N LEU A 63 12.63 17.55 25.84
CA LEU A 63 11.84 17.50 24.60
C LEU A 63 12.36 16.48 23.59
N ALA A 64 13.68 16.27 23.49
CA ALA A 64 14.24 15.27 22.59
C ALA A 64 13.94 13.85 23.07
N GLN A 65 13.94 13.62 24.39
CA GLN A 65 13.51 12.34 24.98
C GLN A 65 12.04 12.06 24.65
N LEU A 66 11.14 13.01 24.89
CA LEU A 66 9.71 12.88 24.56
C LEU A 66 9.48 12.62 23.07
N ALA A 67 10.13 13.37 22.18
CA ALA A 67 10.01 13.18 20.74
C ALA A 67 10.55 11.81 20.29
N THR A 68 11.66 11.35 20.88
CA THR A 68 12.27 10.04 20.57
C THR A 68 11.35 8.92 21.02
N GLU A 69 10.85 8.97 22.26
CA GLU A 69 9.91 7.98 22.79
C GLU A 69 8.64 7.91 21.94
N ALA A 70 8.06 9.06 21.57
CA ALA A 70 6.87 9.12 20.74
C ALA A 70 7.12 8.49 19.35
N TYR A 71 8.24 8.82 18.71
CA TYR A 71 8.59 8.30 17.38
C TYR A 71 8.88 6.79 17.41
N GLU A 72 9.70 6.32 18.34
CA GLU A 72 10.04 4.91 18.48
C GLU A 72 8.84 4.06 18.94
N SER A 73 7.89 4.65 19.68
CA SER A 73 6.61 3.97 19.98
C SER A 73 5.84 3.58 18.71
N THR A 74 5.94 4.36 17.63
CA THR A 74 5.34 4.00 16.34
C THR A 74 5.98 2.73 15.77
N ARG A 75 7.30 2.56 15.91
CA ARG A 75 7.99 1.36 15.42
C ARG A 75 7.44 0.10 16.09
N GLN A 76 7.20 0.17 17.41
CA GLN A 76 6.53 -0.90 18.16
C GLN A 76 5.09 -1.14 17.68
N LYS A 77 4.33 -0.07 17.39
CA LYS A 77 2.96 -0.19 16.87
C LYS A 77 2.93 -0.83 15.48
N ILE A 78 3.88 -0.50 14.61
CA ILE A 78 4.05 -1.19 13.32
C ILE A 78 4.33 -2.66 13.54
N ALA A 79 5.32 -2.99 14.39
CA ALA A 79 5.69 -4.38 14.67
C ALA A 79 4.49 -5.20 15.19
N ASN A 80 3.72 -4.63 16.12
CA ASN A 80 2.51 -5.27 16.64
C ASN A 80 1.44 -5.45 15.57
N HIS A 81 1.21 -4.42 14.75
CA HIS A 81 0.17 -4.43 13.72
C HIS A 81 0.41 -5.48 12.61
N ILE A 82 1.68 -5.80 12.32
CA ILE A 82 2.04 -6.81 11.31
C ILE A 82 2.50 -8.15 11.91
N GLY A 83 2.49 -8.31 13.24
CA GLY A 83 2.99 -9.53 13.89
C GLY A 83 4.50 -9.78 13.75
N ALA A 84 5.31 -8.72 13.69
CA ALA A 84 6.77 -8.85 13.71
C ALA A 84 7.28 -9.15 15.14
N TYR A 85 8.35 -9.94 15.26
CA TYR A 85 8.89 -10.31 16.58
C TYR A 85 9.65 -9.19 17.27
N THR A 86 10.31 -8.32 16.50
CA THR A 86 11.14 -7.24 17.02
C THR A 86 10.98 -6.01 16.16
N THR A 87 11.13 -4.85 16.80
CA THR A 87 11.15 -3.55 16.15
C THR A 87 12.37 -3.34 15.27
N ASP A 88 13.48 -4.06 15.51
CA ASP A 88 14.72 -3.96 14.72
C ASP A 88 14.50 -4.29 13.23
N GLU A 89 13.48 -5.09 12.95
CA GLU A 89 13.12 -5.51 11.60
C GLU A 89 12.29 -4.48 10.84
N VAL A 90 11.83 -3.42 11.52
CA VAL A 90 11.00 -2.36 10.95
C VAL A 90 11.88 -1.14 10.66
N ILE A 91 12.02 -0.81 9.38
CA ILE A 91 12.74 0.38 8.88
C ILE A 91 11.73 1.41 8.41
N PHE A 92 11.81 2.65 8.91
CA PHE A 92 11.01 3.75 8.39
C PHE A 92 11.50 4.20 7.01
N THR A 93 10.55 4.47 6.13
CA THR A 93 10.79 4.97 4.78
C THR A 93 9.79 6.08 4.45
N ALA A 94 9.95 6.75 3.31
CA ALA A 94 8.96 7.74 2.86
C ALA A 94 7.64 7.11 2.36
N GLY A 95 7.58 5.79 2.22
CA GLY A 95 6.49 5.03 1.63
C GLY A 95 6.96 3.70 1.03
N SER A 96 6.04 2.89 0.50
CA SER A 96 6.37 1.59 -0.11
C SER A 96 7.34 1.72 -1.28
N THR A 97 7.23 2.77 -2.10
CA THR A 97 8.17 3.00 -3.21
C THR A 97 9.60 3.17 -2.71
N ASP A 98 9.80 3.95 -1.64
CA ASP A 98 11.12 4.19 -1.02
C ASP A 98 11.64 2.88 -0.39
N ALA A 99 10.77 2.09 0.23
CA ALA A 99 11.09 0.78 0.79
C ALA A 99 11.51 -0.25 -0.27
N ILE A 100 10.80 -0.35 -1.40
CA ILE A 100 11.17 -1.25 -2.49
C ILE A 100 12.51 -0.82 -3.10
N ASN A 101 12.72 0.49 -3.27
CA ASN A 101 14.00 1.02 -3.73
C ASN A 101 15.14 0.70 -2.75
N LEU A 102 14.91 0.75 -1.43
CA LEU A 102 15.88 0.30 -0.44
C LEU A 102 16.30 -1.16 -0.72
N VAL A 103 15.33 -2.06 -0.89
CA VAL A 103 15.62 -3.48 -1.17
C VAL A 103 16.38 -3.62 -2.49
N ALA A 104 15.92 -2.98 -3.57
CA ALA A 104 16.58 -3.06 -4.88
C ALA A 104 18.02 -2.51 -4.86
N GLN A 105 18.24 -1.37 -4.19
CA GLN A 105 19.51 -0.67 -4.18
C GLN A 105 20.52 -1.24 -3.18
N SER A 106 20.05 -1.90 -2.12
CA SER A 106 20.91 -2.51 -1.11
C SER A 106 21.04 -4.02 -1.33
N TRP A 107 19.96 -4.78 -1.17
CA TRP A 107 20.00 -6.23 -1.37
C TRP A 107 20.21 -6.58 -2.84
N GLY A 108 19.44 -5.96 -3.74
CA GLY A 108 19.46 -6.29 -5.17
C GLY A 108 20.82 -6.02 -5.81
N ARG A 109 21.41 -4.85 -5.57
CA ARG A 109 22.75 -4.51 -6.11
C ARG A 109 23.87 -5.44 -5.65
N THR A 110 23.75 -6.04 -4.46
CA THR A 110 24.75 -6.97 -3.93
C THR A 110 24.53 -8.41 -4.44
N ASN A 111 23.28 -8.82 -4.67
CA ASN A 111 22.95 -10.24 -4.88
C ASN A 111 22.51 -10.59 -6.30
N ILE A 112 22.22 -9.61 -7.16
CA ILE A 112 21.85 -9.82 -8.56
C ILE A 112 23.07 -9.62 -9.47
N ALA A 113 23.32 -10.61 -10.32
CA ALA A 113 24.38 -10.65 -11.31
C ALA A 113 23.85 -10.73 -12.75
N GLU A 114 24.77 -10.68 -13.72
CA GLU A 114 24.45 -10.86 -15.14
C GLU A 114 23.79 -12.22 -15.40
N GLY A 115 22.67 -12.21 -16.13
CA GLY A 115 21.90 -13.40 -16.45
C GLY A 115 20.89 -13.85 -15.37
N ASP A 116 20.97 -13.32 -14.15
CA ASP A 116 19.97 -13.62 -13.11
C ASP A 116 18.57 -13.15 -13.51
N THR A 117 17.57 -13.73 -12.87
CA THR A 117 16.16 -13.41 -13.14
C THR A 117 15.44 -12.97 -11.87
N ILE A 118 14.55 -11.98 -12.03
CA ILE A 118 13.60 -11.51 -11.03
C ILE A 118 12.19 -11.78 -11.57
N LEU A 119 11.32 -12.37 -10.76
CA LEU A 119 9.90 -12.50 -11.09
C LEU A 119 9.08 -11.43 -10.38
N VAL A 120 8.07 -10.89 -11.06
CA VAL A 120 7.04 -10.02 -10.47
C VAL A 120 5.68 -10.36 -11.07
N THR A 121 4.56 -10.12 -10.38
CA THR A 121 3.24 -10.37 -11.00
C THR A 121 2.89 -9.34 -12.07
N GLN A 122 2.07 -9.69 -13.06
CA GLN A 122 1.56 -8.71 -14.04
C GLN A 122 0.68 -7.64 -13.40
N MET A 123 0.13 -7.89 -12.20
CA MET A 123 -0.70 -6.94 -11.47
C MET A 123 0.08 -6.04 -10.50
N GLU A 124 1.42 -6.03 -10.57
CA GLU A 124 2.21 -5.12 -9.74
C GLU A 124 1.88 -3.66 -10.01
N HIS A 125 1.91 -2.87 -8.94
CA HIS A 125 2.01 -1.42 -9.04
C HIS A 125 3.40 -1.04 -9.59
N HIS A 126 3.52 0.06 -10.32
CA HIS A 126 4.79 0.53 -10.90
C HIS A 126 5.94 0.62 -9.88
N ALA A 127 5.62 0.92 -8.62
CA ALA A 127 6.58 0.95 -7.51
C ALA A 127 7.29 -0.40 -7.27
N ASN A 128 6.65 -1.53 -7.61
CA ASN A 128 7.21 -2.88 -7.53
C ASN A 128 7.56 -3.46 -8.92
N ILE A 129 7.76 -2.60 -9.92
CA ILE A 129 8.25 -2.96 -11.26
C ILE A 129 9.51 -2.17 -11.59
N VAL A 130 9.39 -0.84 -11.56
CA VAL A 130 10.42 0.08 -12.07
C VAL A 130 11.77 -0.07 -11.35
N PRO A 131 11.84 -0.21 -10.01
CA PRO A 131 13.12 -0.41 -9.33
C PRO A 131 13.85 -1.68 -9.79
N TRP A 132 13.10 -2.74 -10.10
CA TRP A 132 13.65 -4.00 -10.59
C TRP A 132 14.09 -3.88 -12.05
N GLN A 133 13.34 -3.16 -12.90
CA GLN A 133 13.77 -2.87 -14.26
C GLN A 133 15.10 -2.11 -14.30
N MET A 134 15.22 -1.05 -13.49
CA MET A 134 16.47 -0.29 -13.37
C MET A 134 17.63 -1.16 -12.89
N LEU A 135 17.40 -2.04 -11.91
CA LEU A 135 18.41 -2.98 -11.45
C LEU A 135 18.79 -4.00 -12.52
N CYS A 136 17.81 -4.54 -13.25
CA CYS A 136 18.03 -5.47 -14.35
C CYS A 136 18.83 -4.84 -15.47
N GLU A 137 18.57 -3.58 -15.82
CA GLU A 137 19.36 -2.82 -16.80
C GLU A 137 20.81 -2.64 -16.32
N GLU A 138 21.02 -2.24 -15.06
CA GLU A 138 22.36 -2.08 -14.47
C GLU A 138 23.15 -3.40 -14.45
N LYS A 139 22.50 -4.49 -14.04
CA LYS A 139 23.15 -5.79 -13.79
C LYS A 139 23.12 -6.73 -14.98
N ARG A 140 22.45 -6.36 -16.08
CA ARG A 140 22.12 -7.27 -17.21
C ARG A 140 21.37 -8.53 -16.75
N ALA A 141 20.46 -8.35 -15.80
CA ALA A 141 19.52 -9.36 -15.35
C ALA A 141 18.20 -9.24 -16.14
N ARG A 142 17.24 -10.12 -15.89
CA ARG A 142 15.93 -10.12 -16.56
C ARG A 142 14.80 -10.00 -15.55
N LEU A 143 13.79 -9.21 -15.90
CA LEU A 143 12.53 -9.13 -15.17
C LEU A 143 11.47 -9.89 -15.94
N ILE A 144 10.84 -10.88 -15.31
CA ILE A 144 9.85 -11.75 -15.95
C ILE A 144 8.51 -11.63 -15.22
N PRO A 145 7.41 -11.35 -15.94
CA PRO A 145 6.09 -11.25 -15.34
C PRO A 145 5.48 -12.63 -15.07
N ILE A 146 4.75 -12.76 -13.97
CA ILE A 146 3.87 -13.90 -13.66
C ILE A 146 2.43 -13.52 -14.05
N ALA A 147 1.78 -14.40 -14.82
CA ALA A 147 0.49 -14.15 -15.44
C ALA A 147 -0.65 -13.94 -14.44
N VAL A 148 -1.69 -13.26 -14.92
CA VAL A 148 -2.95 -13.03 -14.21
C VAL A 148 -4.10 -13.54 -15.07
N HIS A 149 -5.02 -14.29 -14.47
CA HIS A 149 -6.19 -14.79 -15.19
C HIS A 149 -7.16 -13.66 -15.58
N PRO A 150 -8.05 -13.87 -16.56
CA PRO A 150 -9.03 -12.85 -16.97
C PRO A 150 -9.96 -12.38 -15.85
N ASP A 151 -10.21 -13.21 -14.84
CA ASP A 151 -11.00 -12.87 -13.64
C ASP A 151 -10.21 -12.01 -12.63
N GLY A 152 -8.92 -11.77 -12.89
CA GLY A 152 -8.03 -10.97 -12.06
C GLY A 152 -7.35 -11.73 -10.93
N THR A 153 -7.45 -13.07 -10.87
CA THR A 153 -6.68 -13.89 -9.94
C THR A 153 -5.27 -14.16 -10.45
N LEU A 154 -4.31 -14.34 -9.54
CA LEU A 154 -2.93 -14.71 -9.88
C LEU A 154 -2.89 -16.13 -10.45
N ASP A 155 -2.19 -16.31 -11.58
CA ASP A 155 -1.98 -17.63 -12.18
C ASP A 155 -0.87 -18.38 -11.43
N LEU A 156 -1.28 -19.30 -10.55
CA LEU A 156 -0.34 -20.08 -9.74
C LEU A 156 0.38 -21.18 -10.55
N ASP A 157 -0.20 -21.65 -11.65
CA ASP A 157 0.44 -22.62 -12.53
C ASP A 157 1.57 -21.95 -13.33
N ASP A 158 1.34 -20.72 -13.80
CA ASP A 158 2.37 -19.89 -14.43
C ASP A 158 3.48 -19.51 -13.44
N LEU A 159 3.16 -19.17 -12.18
CA LEU A 159 4.17 -18.99 -11.12
C LEU A 159 5.06 -20.23 -10.98
N ASP A 160 4.45 -21.40 -10.83
CA ASP A 160 5.15 -22.67 -10.66
C ASP A 160 6.04 -23.00 -11.86
N GLN A 161 5.55 -22.73 -13.07
CA GLN A 161 6.32 -22.88 -14.30
C GLN A 161 7.49 -21.90 -14.36
N ALA A 162 7.26 -20.61 -14.08
CA ALA A 162 8.27 -19.57 -14.11
C ALA A 162 9.39 -19.83 -13.09
N LEU A 163 9.04 -20.31 -11.87
CA LEU A 163 10.02 -20.72 -10.86
C LEU A 163 10.95 -21.83 -11.38
N ARG A 164 10.38 -22.86 -12.03
CA ARG A 164 11.15 -23.98 -12.58
C ARG A 164 11.99 -23.60 -13.80
N GLN A 165 11.49 -22.71 -14.65
CA GLN A 165 12.14 -22.35 -15.91
C GLN A 165 13.21 -21.28 -15.76
N HIS A 166 13.08 -20.40 -14.77
CA HIS A 166 13.90 -19.22 -14.65
C HIS A 166 14.78 -19.16 -13.41
N GLU A 167 14.55 -20.05 -12.43
CA GLU A 167 15.35 -20.15 -11.20
C GLU A 167 15.67 -18.77 -10.59
N PRO A 168 14.63 -17.95 -10.30
CA PRO A 168 14.82 -16.55 -10.00
C PRO A 168 15.54 -16.32 -8.66
N LYS A 169 16.23 -15.20 -8.54
CA LYS A 169 16.81 -14.74 -7.26
C LYS A 169 15.79 -14.06 -6.36
N LEU A 170 14.77 -13.46 -6.96
CA LEU A 170 13.74 -12.69 -6.26
C LEU A 170 12.36 -12.88 -6.90
N VAL A 171 11.32 -12.94 -6.05
CA VAL A 171 9.92 -12.90 -6.44
C VAL A 171 9.23 -11.73 -5.74
N GLY A 172 8.72 -10.77 -6.52
CA GLY A 172 7.90 -9.65 -6.05
C GLY A 172 6.41 -9.93 -6.25
N VAL A 173 5.58 -9.62 -5.25
CA VAL A 173 4.13 -9.82 -5.31
C VAL A 173 3.37 -8.76 -4.52
N VAL A 174 2.34 -8.14 -5.12
CA VAL A 174 1.34 -7.38 -4.36
C VAL A 174 0.52 -8.32 -3.48
N HIS A 175 0.34 -7.98 -2.20
CA HIS A 175 -0.57 -8.72 -1.31
C HIS A 175 -2.03 -8.49 -1.71
N ALA A 176 -2.37 -7.25 -2.09
CA ALA A 176 -3.66 -6.92 -2.67
C ALA A 176 -3.49 -5.95 -3.85
N SER A 177 -4.17 -6.23 -4.97
CA SER A 177 -4.10 -5.38 -6.17
C SER A 177 -4.81 -4.05 -5.94
N ASN A 178 -4.14 -2.92 -6.26
CA ASN A 178 -4.74 -1.59 -6.18
C ASN A 178 -5.74 -1.28 -7.29
N THR A 179 -5.79 -2.13 -8.32
CA THR A 179 -6.69 -1.99 -9.46
C THR A 179 -7.81 -3.00 -9.36
N LEU A 180 -7.47 -4.28 -9.19
CA LEU A 180 -8.45 -5.36 -9.25
C LEU A 180 -9.12 -5.59 -7.90
N GLY A 181 -8.47 -5.20 -6.80
CA GLY A 181 -8.88 -5.56 -5.44
C GLY A 181 -8.51 -6.98 -5.02
N THR A 182 -8.08 -7.84 -5.95
CA THR A 182 -7.69 -9.24 -5.68
C THR A 182 -6.74 -9.35 -4.49
N ILE A 183 -7.09 -10.19 -3.53
CA ILE A 183 -6.21 -10.62 -2.43
C ILE A 183 -5.44 -11.85 -2.89
N ASN A 184 -4.11 -11.72 -3.00
CA ASN A 184 -3.26 -12.82 -3.48
C ASN A 184 -2.89 -13.77 -2.33
N PRO A 185 -2.72 -15.08 -2.63
CA PRO A 185 -2.33 -16.08 -1.64
C PRO A 185 -0.82 -15.98 -1.30
N VAL A 186 -0.39 -14.87 -0.71
CA VAL A 186 1.03 -14.55 -0.50
C VAL A 186 1.79 -15.59 0.32
N GLU A 187 1.11 -16.31 1.23
CA GLU A 187 1.70 -17.44 1.96
C GLU A 187 2.15 -18.57 1.02
N ALA A 188 1.30 -18.92 0.04
CA ALA A 188 1.62 -19.95 -0.95
C ALA A 188 2.74 -19.49 -1.88
N VAL A 189 2.66 -18.23 -2.35
CA VAL A 189 3.69 -17.63 -3.22
C VAL A 189 5.05 -17.59 -2.51
N CYS A 190 5.08 -17.13 -1.25
CA CYS A 190 6.33 -17.03 -0.49
C CYS A 190 6.93 -18.41 -0.23
N ARG A 191 6.09 -19.40 0.10
CA ARG A 191 6.55 -20.79 0.27
C ARG A 191 7.14 -21.37 -1.01
N ALA A 192 6.49 -21.17 -2.15
CA ALA A 192 6.95 -21.67 -3.45
C ALA A 192 8.27 -21.00 -3.88
N ALA A 193 8.35 -19.67 -3.77
CA ALA A 193 9.56 -18.91 -4.06
C ALA A 193 10.75 -19.37 -3.20
N LYS A 194 10.53 -19.57 -1.89
CA LYS A 194 11.57 -20.06 -0.98
C LYS A 194 12.02 -21.48 -1.27
N ALA A 195 11.10 -22.36 -1.65
CA ALA A 195 11.45 -23.72 -2.08
C ALA A 195 12.34 -23.71 -3.34
N ALA A 196 12.20 -22.69 -4.19
CA ALA A 196 13.06 -22.45 -5.34
C ALA A 196 14.35 -21.65 -5.02
N GLY A 197 14.59 -21.29 -3.75
CA GLY A 197 15.77 -20.53 -3.32
C GLY A 197 15.70 -19.02 -3.57
N ALA A 198 14.53 -18.49 -3.94
CA ALA A 198 14.32 -17.07 -4.19
C ALA A 198 13.95 -16.31 -2.91
N ILE A 199 14.38 -15.05 -2.82
CA ILE A 199 13.92 -14.09 -1.80
C ILE A 199 12.59 -13.47 -2.23
N THR A 200 11.77 -13.07 -1.27
CA THR A 200 10.41 -12.56 -1.53
C THR A 200 10.23 -11.11 -1.09
N VAL A 201 9.65 -10.28 -1.95
CA VAL A 201 9.24 -8.90 -1.64
C VAL A 201 7.74 -8.79 -1.80
N VAL A 202 7.03 -8.58 -0.68
CA VAL A 202 5.58 -8.42 -0.67
C VAL A 202 5.21 -6.95 -0.57
N ASP A 203 4.49 -6.43 -1.57
CA ASP A 203 3.89 -5.10 -1.52
C ASP A 203 2.54 -5.15 -0.80
N GLY A 204 2.55 -4.74 0.46
CA GLY A 204 1.40 -4.67 1.35
C GLY A 204 0.66 -3.34 1.33
N SER A 205 0.92 -2.45 0.37
CA SER A 205 0.37 -1.08 0.37
C SER A 205 -1.15 -1.02 0.45
N GLN A 206 -1.84 -1.97 -0.19
CA GLN A 206 -3.30 -2.09 -0.10
C GLN A 206 -3.74 -3.12 0.96
N ALA A 207 -2.88 -4.03 1.40
CA ALA A 207 -3.26 -4.95 2.46
C ALA A 207 -3.29 -4.28 3.83
N LEU A 208 -2.35 -3.37 4.12
CA LEU A 208 -2.21 -2.71 5.42
C LEU A 208 -3.50 -2.07 5.97
N PRO A 209 -4.27 -1.29 5.19
CA PRO A 209 -5.53 -0.71 5.69
C PRO A 209 -6.70 -1.70 5.80
N HIS A 210 -6.62 -2.87 5.14
CA HIS A 210 -7.79 -3.69 4.82
C HIS A 210 -7.76 -5.10 5.43
N LEU A 211 -6.57 -5.63 5.76
CA LEU A 211 -6.36 -7.03 6.12
C LEU A 211 -5.59 -7.17 7.43
N ALA A 212 -5.91 -8.22 8.20
CA ALA A 212 -5.03 -8.67 9.27
C ALA A 212 -3.73 -9.25 8.67
N ILE A 213 -2.58 -8.79 9.15
CA ILE A 213 -1.27 -9.14 8.62
C ILE A 213 -0.46 -9.81 9.73
N ASN A 214 0.19 -10.92 9.41
CA ASN A 214 1.11 -11.60 10.32
C ASN A 214 2.36 -12.08 9.59
N MET A 215 3.51 -11.48 9.90
CA MET A 215 4.80 -11.83 9.29
C MET A 215 5.21 -13.28 9.56
N GLN A 216 4.69 -13.90 10.62
CA GLN A 216 4.99 -15.29 10.96
C GLN A 216 4.29 -16.28 10.03
N THR A 217 3.08 -15.95 9.57
CA THR A 217 2.31 -16.84 8.69
C THR A 217 2.64 -16.57 7.23
N ILE A 218 2.72 -15.28 6.84
CA ILE A 218 3.06 -14.85 5.47
C ILE A 218 4.39 -15.45 5.02
N GLY A 219 5.38 -15.49 5.92
CA GLY A 219 6.64 -16.14 5.64
C GLY A 219 7.48 -15.45 4.56
N CYS A 220 7.22 -14.18 4.22
CA CYS A 220 8.02 -13.42 3.27
C CYS A 220 9.41 -13.04 3.83
N ASP A 221 10.25 -12.40 3.03
CA ASP A 221 11.58 -11.92 3.43
C ASP A 221 11.62 -10.40 3.61
N PHE A 222 10.86 -9.70 2.78
CA PHE A 222 10.59 -8.28 2.88
C PHE A 222 9.09 -8.01 2.71
N TYR A 223 8.54 -7.11 3.51
CA TYR A 223 7.17 -6.62 3.41
C TYR A 223 7.17 -5.10 3.46
N VAL A 224 6.54 -4.44 2.49
CA VAL A 224 6.49 -2.98 2.43
C VAL A 224 5.08 -2.47 2.59
N ALA A 225 4.92 -1.29 3.20
CA ALA A 225 3.64 -0.61 3.21
C ALA A 225 3.79 0.90 3.36
N THR A 226 2.70 1.63 3.11
CA THR A 226 2.65 3.08 3.07
C THR A 226 1.57 3.63 4.00
N GLY A 227 1.90 4.69 4.75
CA GLY A 227 1.01 5.24 5.78
C GLY A 227 -0.19 5.98 5.22
N HIS A 228 -0.06 6.65 4.06
CA HIS A 228 -1.14 7.49 3.55
C HIS A 228 -2.38 6.73 3.07
N LYS A 229 -2.25 5.43 2.79
CA LYS A 229 -3.38 4.53 2.52
C LYS A 229 -3.98 3.94 3.79
N ALA A 230 -3.17 3.82 4.84
CA ALA A 230 -3.57 3.34 6.17
C ALA A 230 -3.95 4.48 7.12
N TYR A 231 -4.75 5.43 6.62
CA TYR A 231 -5.31 6.58 7.37
C TYR A 231 -4.27 7.53 8.00
N GLY A 232 -2.97 7.27 7.79
CA GLY A 232 -1.85 8.04 8.31
C GLY A 232 -1.39 9.16 7.38
N PRO A 233 -0.35 9.91 7.78
CA PRO A 233 0.22 11.00 7.00
C PRO A 233 0.87 10.56 5.69
N THR A 234 1.09 11.50 4.78
CA THR A 234 1.97 11.32 3.62
C THR A 234 3.45 11.33 4.02
N GLY A 235 4.31 10.80 3.15
CA GLY A 235 5.77 10.80 3.38
C GLY A 235 6.21 9.90 4.53
N VAL A 236 5.43 8.86 4.85
CA VAL A 236 5.76 7.84 5.85
C VAL A 236 5.31 6.48 5.32
N GLY A 237 6.18 5.50 5.46
CA GLY A 237 5.91 4.09 5.26
C GLY A 237 6.96 3.28 6.00
N PHE A 238 6.98 1.98 5.73
CA PHE A 238 7.99 1.11 6.30
C PHE A 238 8.38 -0.03 5.36
N LEU A 239 9.59 -0.52 5.58
CA LEU A 239 10.05 -1.84 5.18
C LEU A 239 10.12 -2.69 6.45
N TRP A 240 9.41 -3.81 6.49
CA TRP A 240 9.79 -4.92 7.35
C TRP A 240 10.71 -5.85 6.58
N GLY A 241 11.77 -6.33 7.21
CA GLY A 241 12.66 -7.32 6.60
C GLY A 241 13.24 -8.26 7.64
N ARG A 242 13.54 -9.50 7.25
CA ARG A 242 14.16 -10.46 8.17
C ARG A 242 15.47 -9.91 8.71
N LYS A 243 15.66 -9.98 10.03
CA LYS A 243 16.86 -9.47 10.72
C LYS A 243 18.17 -9.91 10.06
N ALA A 244 18.29 -11.18 9.66
CA ALA A 244 19.49 -11.70 9.00
C ALA A 244 19.78 -11.01 7.65
N LEU A 245 18.76 -10.77 6.83
CA LEU A 245 18.90 -10.08 5.55
C LEU A 245 19.23 -8.61 5.74
N LEU A 246 18.50 -7.92 6.62
CA LEU A 246 18.75 -6.52 6.93
C LEU A 246 20.18 -6.30 7.47
N ASN A 247 20.70 -7.22 8.29
CA ASN A 247 22.08 -7.17 8.77
C ASN A 247 23.10 -7.35 7.64
N ALA A 248 22.90 -8.32 6.74
CA ALA A 248 23.80 -8.61 5.62
C ALA A 248 23.81 -7.51 4.54
N MET A 249 22.70 -6.79 4.40
CA MET A 249 22.53 -5.72 3.42
C MET A 249 23.46 -4.52 3.69
N PRO A 250 24.19 -3.98 2.69
CA PRO A 250 24.98 -2.76 2.85
C PRO A 250 24.07 -1.54 3.03
N PRO A 251 24.55 -0.42 3.62
CA PRO A 251 23.76 0.80 3.70
C PRO A 251 23.30 1.30 2.32
N TRP A 252 22.16 1.99 2.29
CA TRP A 252 21.61 2.56 1.06
C TRP A 252 21.86 4.06 0.94
N ARG A 253 21.21 4.86 1.79
CA ARG A 253 21.45 6.32 1.89
C ARG A 253 22.52 6.59 2.94
N GLY A 254 23.47 7.46 2.62
CA GLY A 254 24.53 7.89 3.54
C GLY A 254 24.23 9.25 4.16
N GLY A 255 24.52 9.43 5.44
CA GLY A 255 24.32 10.70 6.15
C GLY A 255 24.44 10.57 7.66
N GLY A 256 23.93 11.56 8.40
CA GLY A 256 23.78 11.47 9.86
C GLY A 256 22.81 10.36 10.29
N GLU A 257 22.76 10.07 11.58
CA GLU A 257 21.94 9.02 12.23
C GLU A 257 22.30 7.57 11.89
N MET A 258 22.60 7.26 10.63
CA MET A 258 22.91 5.90 10.16
C MET A 258 24.36 5.45 10.36
N ILE A 259 25.22 6.34 10.87
CA ILE A 259 26.64 6.08 11.16
C ILE A 259 26.86 5.69 12.63
N HIS A 260 27.91 4.92 12.88
CA HIS A 260 28.48 4.71 14.21
C HIS A 260 29.68 5.65 14.45
N SER A 261 30.61 5.72 13.49
CA SER A 261 31.77 6.64 13.53
C SER A 261 32.17 7.09 12.13
N VAL A 262 32.62 8.35 12.01
CA VAL A 262 33.04 8.99 10.75
C VAL A 262 34.40 9.64 10.93
N SER A 263 35.33 9.35 10.03
CA SER A 263 36.58 10.09 9.84
C SER A 263 36.88 10.27 8.35
N PHE A 264 37.91 11.04 8.00
CA PHE A 264 38.31 11.21 6.59
C PHE A 264 38.90 9.93 5.98
N GLU A 265 39.38 9.01 6.82
CA GLU A 265 39.94 7.71 6.42
C GLU A 265 38.87 6.63 6.24
N GLY A 266 37.66 6.82 6.81
CA GLY A 266 36.56 5.88 6.65
C GLY A 266 35.36 6.09 7.57
N THR A 267 34.28 5.38 7.25
CA THR A 267 33.03 5.41 8.00
C THR A 267 32.63 4.00 8.43
N THR A 268 32.18 3.87 9.67
CA THR A 268 31.50 2.67 10.18
C THR A 268 30.02 2.99 10.40
N TYR A 269 29.17 2.01 10.11
CA TYR A 269 27.71 2.20 10.08
C TYR A 269 27.05 1.71 11.37
N ASN A 270 25.88 2.26 11.65
CA ASN A 270 25.05 1.84 12.77
C ASN A 270 24.44 0.43 12.51
N GLU A 271 23.86 -0.15 13.55
CA GLU A 271 23.10 -1.39 13.44
C GLU A 271 21.68 -1.13 12.89
N ILE A 272 20.94 -2.19 12.58
CA ILE A 272 19.52 -2.08 12.23
C ILE A 272 18.71 -1.64 13.46
N PRO A 273 17.66 -0.83 13.31
CA PRO A 273 17.09 -0.35 12.05
C PRO A 273 17.80 0.89 11.47
N HIS A 274 18.56 1.62 12.31
CA HIS A 274 19.08 2.95 11.99
C HIS A 274 20.09 2.98 10.84
N LYS A 275 20.76 1.86 10.54
CA LYS A 275 21.61 1.69 9.33
C LYS A 275 20.96 2.19 8.04
N PHE A 276 19.63 2.15 7.96
CA PHE A 276 18.86 2.52 6.77
C PHE A 276 18.06 3.83 6.90
N GLU A 277 18.17 4.52 8.04
CA GLU A 277 17.40 5.72 8.38
C GLU A 277 18.31 6.94 8.42
N ALA A 278 18.84 7.31 7.25
CA ALA A 278 19.80 8.41 7.12
C ALA A 278 19.12 9.79 7.28
N GLY A 279 19.71 10.63 8.13
CA GLY A 279 19.27 12.00 8.38
C GLY A 279 18.05 12.10 9.30
N THR A 280 17.58 13.33 9.52
CA THR A 280 16.39 13.59 10.32
C THR A 280 15.15 13.00 9.62
N PRO A 281 14.39 12.09 10.27
CA PRO A 281 13.22 11.51 9.64
C PRO A 281 12.02 12.47 9.67
N HIS A 282 10.91 12.06 9.04
CA HIS A 282 9.64 12.77 9.14
C HIS A 282 8.98 12.51 10.50
N ILE A 283 9.50 13.14 11.58
CA ILE A 283 9.17 12.83 12.98
C ILE A 283 7.67 12.95 13.27
N SER A 284 7.06 14.10 12.94
CA SER A 284 5.63 14.33 13.20
C SER A 284 4.75 13.33 12.46
N GLY A 285 5.10 13.02 11.21
CA GLY A 285 4.44 12.03 10.39
C GLY A 285 4.56 10.62 10.98
N GLY A 286 5.75 10.23 11.43
CA GLY A 286 6.00 8.95 12.08
C GLY A 286 5.17 8.76 13.35
N ILE A 287 5.12 9.78 14.22
CA ILE A 287 4.29 9.75 15.43
C ILE A 287 2.81 9.58 15.08
N ALA A 288 2.30 10.40 14.15
CA ALA A 288 0.89 10.35 13.75
C ALA A 288 0.52 9.07 13.00
N PHE A 289 1.46 8.43 12.30
CA PHE A 289 1.24 7.12 11.71
C PHE A 289 0.99 6.05 12.78
N GLY A 290 1.71 6.09 13.91
CA GLY A 290 1.44 5.22 15.04
C GLY A 290 0.01 5.39 15.59
N VAL A 291 -0.48 6.63 15.65
CA VAL A 291 -1.88 6.92 16.04
C VAL A 291 -2.88 6.39 15.02
N ALA A 292 -2.57 6.41 13.72
CA ALA A 292 -3.41 5.82 12.69
C ALA A 292 -3.52 4.28 12.85
N LEU A 293 -2.41 3.61 13.19
CA LEU A 293 -2.41 2.18 13.48
C LEU A 293 -3.24 1.86 14.73
N ASP A 294 -3.10 2.64 15.81
CA ASP A 294 -3.92 2.47 17.01
C ASP A 294 -5.41 2.66 16.71
N TRP A 295 -5.76 3.65 15.88
CA TRP A 295 -7.14 3.87 15.45
C TRP A 295 -7.71 2.68 14.68
N MET A 296 -6.96 2.13 13.72
CA MET A 296 -7.38 0.92 12.98
C MET A 296 -7.51 -0.29 13.90
N ASN A 297 -6.51 -0.52 14.77
CA ASN A 297 -6.50 -1.64 15.70
C ASN A 297 -7.64 -1.54 16.73
N GLY A 298 -8.00 -0.33 17.15
CA GLY A 298 -9.12 -0.07 18.05
C GLY A 298 -10.49 -0.35 17.43
N ILE A 299 -10.61 -0.25 16.10
CA ILE A 299 -11.81 -0.70 15.37
C ILE A 299 -11.80 -2.22 15.18
N GLY A 300 -10.62 -2.78 14.90
CA GLY A 300 -10.40 -4.18 14.56
C GLY A 300 -10.39 -4.40 13.05
N LEU A 301 -9.27 -4.93 12.53
CA LEU A 301 -9.06 -5.16 11.10
C LEU A 301 -10.06 -6.15 10.50
N GLU A 302 -10.52 -7.14 11.26
CA GLU A 302 -11.57 -8.06 10.82
C GLU A 302 -12.92 -7.33 10.59
N SER A 303 -13.26 -6.37 11.46
CA SER A 303 -14.46 -5.56 11.28
C SER A 303 -14.36 -4.63 10.08
N ILE A 304 -13.17 -4.07 9.82
CA ILE A 304 -12.91 -3.25 8.64
C ILE A 304 -13.04 -4.12 7.37
N HIS A 305 -12.36 -5.26 7.35
CA HIS A 305 -12.38 -6.19 6.22
C HIS A 305 -13.81 -6.63 5.90
N HIS A 306 -14.57 -7.09 6.90
CA HIS A 306 -15.95 -7.54 6.72
C HIS A 306 -16.84 -6.44 6.13
N HIS A 307 -16.77 -5.22 6.69
CA HIS A 307 -17.53 -4.07 6.18
C HIS A 307 -17.17 -3.77 4.73
N GLU A 308 -15.89 -3.74 4.39
CA GLU A 308 -15.45 -3.47 3.02
C GLU A 308 -15.84 -4.58 2.04
N THR A 309 -15.82 -5.86 2.47
CA THR A 309 -16.34 -6.98 1.67
C THR A 309 -17.82 -6.79 1.35
N GLU A 310 -18.64 -6.38 2.34
CA GLU A 310 -20.05 -6.08 2.11
C GLU A 310 -20.25 -4.92 1.12
N LEU A 311 -19.42 -3.88 1.20
CA LEU A 311 -19.45 -2.75 0.26
C LEU A 311 -19.06 -3.15 -1.16
N VAL A 312 -18.05 -4.01 -1.31
CA VAL A 312 -17.62 -4.54 -2.62
C VAL A 312 -18.76 -5.33 -3.27
N HIS A 313 -19.39 -6.26 -2.53
CA HIS A 313 -20.53 -7.00 -3.05
C HIS A 313 -21.69 -6.10 -3.42
N HIS A 314 -22.02 -5.12 -2.56
CA HIS A 314 -23.08 -4.14 -2.83
C HIS A 314 -22.81 -3.34 -4.11
N ALA A 315 -21.59 -2.82 -4.26
CA ALA A 315 -21.18 -2.08 -5.44
C ALA A 315 -21.22 -2.93 -6.70
N GLN A 316 -20.71 -4.16 -6.65
CA GLN A 316 -20.71 -5.05 -7.82
C GLN A 316 -22.14 -5.37 -8.27
N SER A 317 -23.02 -5.76 -7.34
CA SER A 317 -24.43 -6.03 -7.67
C SER A 317 -25.16 -4.81 -8.25
N ALA A 318 -24.87 -3.61 -7.73
CA ALA A 318 -25.48 -2.38 -8.24
C ALA A 318 -24.91 -1.93 -9.60
N LEU A 319 -23.62 -2.19 -9.86
CA LEU A 319 -22.99 -1.85 -11.14
C LEU A 319 -23.39 -2.81 -12.25
N GLU A 320 -23.64 -4.08 -11.94
CA GLU A 320 -24.11 -5.09 -12.90
C GLU A 320 -25.48 -4.76 -13.51
N THR A 321 -26.27 -3.87 -12.90
CA THR A 321 -27.55 -3.44 -13.47
C THR A 321 -27.40 -2.37 -14.55
N ILE A 322 -26.22 -1.78 -14.71
CA ILE A 322 -25.96 -0.71 -15.69
C ILE A 322 -25.63 -1.35 -17.06
N PRO A 323 -26.42 -1.09 -18.12
CA PRO A 323 -26.12 -1.60 -19.46
C PRO A 323 -24.75 -1.15 -19.94
N ASN A 324 -24.05 -2.04 -20.67
CA ASN A 324 -22.73 -1.79 -21.26
C ASN A 324 -21.60 -1.51 -20.25
N LEU A 325 -21.84 -1.68 -18.95
CA LEU A 325 -20.80 -1.61 -17.92
C LEU A 325 -20.21 -2.99 -17.67
N LYS A 326 -18.88 -3.05 -17.55
CA LYS A 326 -18.15 -4.25 -17.16
C LYS A 326 -17.27 -3.99 -15.94
N VAL A 327 -17.45 -4.78 -14.88
CA VAL A 327 -16.53 -4.82 -13.75
C VAL A 327 -15.25 -5.56 -14.13
N ILE A 328 -14.11 -5.01 -13.74
CA ILE A 328 -12.78 -5.54 -14.03
C ILE A 328 -12.18 -6.10 -12.73
N GLY A 329 -11.78 -7.38 -12.76
CA GLY A 329 -11.35 -8.14 -11.59
C GLY A 329 -12.53 -8.65 -10.77
N THR A 330 -12.88 -9.93 -10.96
CA THR A 330 -14.02 -10.63 -10.35
C THR A 330 -13.59 -11.76 -9.41
N ALA A 331 -12.34 -11.70 -8.91
CA ALA A 331 -11.84 -12.62 -7.89
C ALA A 331 -12.79 -12.69 -6.67
N ASN A 332 -12.91 -13.88 -6.06
CA ASN A 332 -13.79 -14.10 -4.91
C ASN A 332 -13.34 -13.36 -3.64
N GLN A 333 -12.04 -13.11 -3.49
CA GLN A 333 -11.45 -12.47 -2.31
C GLN A 333 -10.86 -11.13 -2.73
N LYS A 334 -11.45 -10.05 -2.21
CA LYS A 334 -11.09 -8.69 -2.60
C LYS A 334 -11.02 -7.74 -1.41
N VAL A 335 -10.09 -6.80 -1.45
CA VAL A 335 -10.15 -5.57 -0.64
C VAL A 335 -11.16 -4.59 -1.25
N GLY A 336 -11.44 -3.48 -0.56
CA GLY A 336 -12.39 -2.43 -0.96
C GLY A 336 -12.06 -1.70 -2.27
N VAL A 337 -11.99 -2.39 -3.41
CA VAL A 337 -11.68 -1.83 -4.73
C VAL A 337 -12.55 -2.47 -5.80
N VAL A 338 -13.19 -1.64 -6.60
CA VAL A 338 -13.97 -2.02 -7.79
C VAL A 338 -13.56 -1.14 -8.96
N SER A 339 -12.88 -1.75 -9.93
CA SER A 339 -12.60 -1.14 -11.24
C SER A 339 -13.66 -1.53 -12.24
N MET A 340 -13.96 -0.62 -13.17
CA MET A 340 -14.96 -0.82 -14.21
C MET A 340 -14.62 -0.06 -15.49
N VAL A 341 -15.21 -0.52 -16.59
CA VAL A 341 -15.26 0.19 -17.87
C VAL A 341 -16.71 0.25 -18.34
N VAL A 342 -17.03 1.23 -19.17
CA VAL A 342 -18.33 1.34 -19.84
C VAL A 342 -18.08 1.42 -21.33
N ASP A 343 -18.64 0.49 -22.10
CA ASP A 343 -18.39 0.42 -23.54
C ASP A 343 -18.84 1.73 -24.21
N GLY A 344 -17.99 2.26 -25.10
CA GLY A 344 -18.25 3.51 -25.80
C GLY A 344 -17.90 4.78 -25.02
N HIS A 345 -17.47 4.70 -23.75
CA HIS A 345 -17.13 5.88 -22.94
C HIS A 345 -15.70 5.81 -22.39
N HIS A 346 -14.97 6.93 -22.51
CA HIS A 346 -13.64 7.03 -21.94
C HIS A 346 -13.73 7.23 -20.41
N PRO A 347 -12.94 6.49 -19.58
CA PRO A 347 -13.04 6.58 -18.12
C PRO A 347 -12.90 8.00 -17.58
N TYR A 348 -12.02 8.80 -18.18
CA TYR A 348 -11.78 10.20 -17.78
C TYR A 348 -13.04 11.08 -17.86
N ASP A 349 -13.87 10.90 -18.90
CA ASP A 349 -15.08 11.69 -19.09
C ASP A 349 -16.11 11.38 -17.99
N LEU A 350 -16.28 10.09 -17.69
CA LEU A 350 -17.12 9.62 -16.58
C LEU A 350 -16.63 10.14 -15.24
N GLY A 351 -15.31 10.08 -14.98
CA GLY A 351 -14.72 10.62 -13.76
C GLY A 351 -14.96 12.13 -13.59
N THR A 352 -14.85 12.89 -14.68
CA THR A 352 -15.10 14.34 -14.69
C THR A 352 -16.56 14.67 -14.38
N LEU A 353 -17.50 13.93 -14.98
CA LEU A 353 -18.93 14.11 -14.73
C LEU A 353 -19.34 13.68 -13.31
N LEU A 354 -18.69 12.66 -12.74
CA LEU A 354 -18.90 12.26 -11.35
C LEU A 354 -18.36 13.31 -10.37
N ASP A 355 -17.20 13.91 -10.63
CA ASP A 355 -16.67 14.99 -9.80
C ASP A 355 -17.65 16.17 -9.74
N GLY A 356 -18.20 16.60 -10.88
CA GLY A 356 -19.26 17.61 -10.94
C GLY A 356 -20.54 17.25 -10.16
N GLN A 357 -20.69 15.98 -9.76
CA GLN A 357 -21.75 15.45 -8.91
C GLN A 357 -21.34 15.28 -7.43
N GLY A 358 -20.14 15.71 -7.07
CA GLY A 358 -19.58 15.62 -5.71
C GLY A 358 -18.97 14.26 -5.40
N ILE A 359 -18.67 13.44 -6.41
CA ILE A 359 -18.23 12.05 -6.27
C ILE A 359 -16.80 11.90 -6.77
N ALA A 360 -15.87 11.73 -5.83
CA ALA A 360 -14.46 11.55 -6.14
C ALA A 360 -14.17 10.08 -6.42
N VAL A 361 -13.80 9.77 -7.66
CA VAL A 361 -13.32 8.47 -8.13
C VAL A 361 -11.97 8.64 -8.83
N ARG A 362 -11.30 7.53 -9.18
CA ARG A 362 -10.06 7.57 -9.97
C ARG A 362 -10.27 7.06 -11.38
N THR A 363 -9.55 7.63 -12.33
CA THR A 363 -9.53 7.17 -13.73
C THR A 363 -8.11 6.97 -14.23
N GLY A 364 -7.94 6.09 -15.21
CA GLY A 364 -6.66 5.83 -15.89
C GLY A 364 -6.07 4.47 -15.55
N HIS A 365 -4.75 4.33 -15.66
CA HIS A 365 -4.08 3.04 -15.47
C HIS A 365 -3.74 2.71 -14.02
N HIS A 366 -4.01 3.60 -13.07
CA HIS A 366 -3.76 3.41 -11.63
C HIS A 366 -2.34 2.96 -11.27
N CYS A 367 -1.35 3.37 -12.07
CA CYS A 367 0.03 2.90 -11.96
C CYS A 367 0.18 1.37 -12.09
N THR A 368 -0.66 0.73 -12.92
CA THR A 368 -0.61 -0.70 -13.27
C THR A 368 -0.74 -0.86 -14.80
N GLU A 369 0.02 -0.09 -15.57
CA GLU A 369 -0.07 -0.08 -17.04
C GLU A 369 0.16 -1.45 -17.70
N PRO A 370 1.11 -2.31 -17.24
CA PRO A 370 1.26 -3.66 -17.79
C PRO A 370 0.00 -4.53 -17.59
N LEU A 371 -0.66 -4.42 -16.44
CA LEU A 371 -1.93 -5.09 -16.20
C LEU A 371 -3.02 -4.61 -17.16
N MET A 372 -3.09 -3.29 -17.41
CA MET A 372 -4.06 -2.72 -18.33
C MET A 372 -3.84 -3.23 -19.76
N ALA A 373 -2.59 -3.31 -20.20
CA ALA A 373 -2.24 -3.89 -21.49
C ALA A 373 -2.64 -5.38 -21.58
N HIS A 374 -2.34 -6.16 -20.54
CA HIS A 374 -2.72 -7.57 -20.45
C HIS A 374 -4.23 -7.80 -20.54
N MET A 375 -5.03 -6.93 -19.90
CA MET A 375 -6.48 -7.02 -19.92
C MET A 375 -7.13 -6.36 -21.15
N GLY A 376 -6.35 -5.79 -22.08
CA GLY A 376 -6.85 -5.10 -23.27
C GLY A 376 -7.53 -3.75 -22.97
N LEU A 377 -7.16 -3.09 -21.87
CA LEU A 377 -7.78 -1.87 -21.33
C LEU A 377 -6.86 -0.65 -21.55
N SER A 378 -6.53 -0.32 -22.80
CA SER A 378 -5.56 0.74 -23.14
C SER A 378 -5.91 2.12 -22.59
N SER A 379 -7.20 2.45 -22.46
CA SER A 379 -7.69 3.71 -21.87
C SER A 379 -7.73 3.71 -20.33
N GLY A 380 -7.34 2.61 -19.70
CA GLY A 380 -7.45 2.40 -18.27
C GLY A 380 -8.88 2.09 -17.81
N THR A 381 -9.16 2.31 -16.53
CA THR A 381 -10.47 2.03 -15.92
C THR A 381 -10.93 3.21 -15.07
N LEU A 382 -12.24 3.24 -14.76
CA LEU A 382 -12.76 3.99 -13.64
C LEU A 382 -12.68 3.10 -12.39
N ARG A 383 -12.24 3.64 -11.26
CA ARG A 383 -12.07 2.89 -10.01
C ARG A 383 -12.77 3.59 -8.87
N MET A 384 -13.67 2.85 -8.21
CA MET A 384 -14.22 3.17 -6.91
C MET A 384 -13.46 2.33 -5.87
N SER A 385 -13.00 2.98 -4.81
CA SER A 385 -12.26 2.33 -3.73
C SER A 385 -12.79 2.80 -2.39
N PHE A 386 -13.04 1.86 -1.49
CA PHE A 386 -13.77 2.03 -0.25
C PHE A 386 -12.81 2.03 0.94
N ALA A 387 -13.30 2.53 2.06
CA ALA A 387 -12.61 2.56 3.34
C ALA A 387 -13.60 2.26 4.46
N ALA A 388 -13.10 2.13 5.70
CA ALA A 388 -13.91 1.85 6.87
C ALA A 388 -15.08 2.85 7.08
N TYR A 389 -14.92 4.10 6.62
CA TYR A 389 -15.93 5.17 6.74
C TYR A 389 -16.89 5.29 5.55
N THR A 390 -16.69 4.51 4.48
CA THR A 390 -17.57 4.52 3.31
C THR A 390 -18.90 3.87 3.68
N THR A 391 -20.01 4.43 3.19
CA THR A 391 -21.35 3.89 3.44
C THR A 391 -21.98 3.27 2.19
N ARG A 392 -23.02 2.43 2.37
CA ARG A 392 -23.79 1.88 1.24
C ARG A 392 -24.49 2.99 0.45
N GLU A 393 -25.01 4.00 1.14
CA GLU A 393 -25.69 5.14 0.52
C GLU A 393 -24.74 5.99 -0.33
N GLU A 394 -23.45 6.07 0.04
CA GLU A 394 -22.43 6.70 -0.79
C GLU A 394 -22.20 5.94 -2.10
N ILE A 395 -22.25 4.60 -2.07
CA ILE A 395 -22.17 3.75 -3.26
C ILE A 395 -23.44 3.93 -4.11
N ASP A 396 -24.63 3.90 -3.50
CA ASP A 396 -25.89 4.11 -4.22
C ASP A 396 -25.90 5.45 -4.96
N ARG A 397 -25.46 6.53 -4.29
CA ARG A 397 -25.31 7.85 -4.90
C ARG A 397 -24.31 7.84 -6.06
N ALA A 398 -23.22 7.08 -5.95
CA ALA A 398 -22.22 6.95 -7.01
C ALA A 398 -22.74 6.20 -8.23
N VAL A 399 -23.48 5.12 -8.03
CA VAL A 399 -24.11 4.34 -9.11
C VAL A 399 -25.14 5.20 -9.85
N ILE A 400 -26.05 5.87 -9.13
CA ILE A 400 -27.04 6.78 -9.75
C ILE A 400 -26.36 7.91 -10.54
N ALA A 401 -25.30 8.50 -9.99
CA ALA A 401 -24.55 9.56 -10.66
C ALA A 401 -23.79 9.06 -11.90
N LEU A 402 -23.33 7.80 -11.88
CA LEU A 402 -22.67 7.15 -13.02
C LEU A 402 -23.67 6.88 -14.15
N GLU A 403 -24.86 6.34 -13.84
CA GLU A 403 -25.93 6.17 -14.82
C GLU A 403 -26.31 7.50 -15.48
N ARG A 404 -26.40 8.57 -14.67
CA ARG A 404 -26.65 9.92 -15.19
C ARG A 404 -25.53 10.38 -16.12
N ALA A 405 -24.26 10.16 -15.74
CA ALA A 405 -23.11 10.54 -16.55
C ALA A 405 -23.08 9.80 -17.90
N ILE A 406 -23.37 8.50 -17.90
CA ILE A 406 -23.50 7.67 -19.11
C ILE A 406 -24.61 8.24 -20.02
N ASN A 407 -25.78 8.54 -19.45
CA ASN A 407 -26.91 9.12 -20.21
C ASN A 407 -26.64 10.53 -20.76
N MET A 408 -25.67 11.28 -20.21
CA MET A 408 -25.27 12.59 -20.74
C MET A 408 -24.28 12.49 -21.91
N LEU A 409 -23.60 11.35 -22.05
CA LEU A 409 -22.60 11.08 -23.10
C LEU A 409 -23.20 10.31 -24.28
N ASN A 410 -24.36 9.68 -24.09
CA ASN A 410 -25.22 9.13 -25.13
C ASN A 410 -26.08 10.24 -25.76
#